data_AF-A0A7W4B920-F1
#
_entry.id   AF-A0A7W4B920-F1
#
_cell.length_a   1.000
_cell.length_b   1.000
_cell.length_c   1.000
_cell.angle_alpha   90.00
_cell.angle_beta   90.00
_cell.angle_gamma   90.00
#
_symmetry.space_group_name_H-M   'P 1'
#
loop_
_entity.id
_entity.type
_entity.pdbx_description
1 polymer ?
#
loop_
_entity_poly.entity_id
_entity_poly.type
_entity_poly.pdbx_seq_one_letter_code
_entity_poly.pdbx_strand_id
1 'polypeptide(L)'
;MIKLIIIVGILFYSQTYAANIFQLPQQSANTNLADIEPNHQPWEAGSIYVAGDVVTHNNSLFIAAFWVKGIEPIENQPHWDGWIWVQDTVIKKWQANKVYRGGNLVKHNTDYYFALYWNKNNKPKPHSSWQRIQDLFYLTPDLPPAHPDDYKTLDGIDQNDNGIRDDYERLVYEKFDSPQLITFSLGTASTLQLVIDIEQGRMPNLDAEIGKQIILDLINISMCTRQLQNNYPHFRNPKLMYFNTIDRAYANRKSQNKISDYIPWDDDFHYAADKDCSALEEAIK
;
A
#
# COMPACT_ATOMS: atom_id res chain seq x y z
N MET A 1 40.09 36.85 -23.66
CA MET A 1 39.07 36.37 -22.70
C MET A 1 38.92 34.87 -22.89
N ILE A 2 39.58 34.09 -22.04
CA ILE A 2 39.54 32.61 -22.06
C ILE A 2 38.32 32.19 -21.25
N LYS A 3 37.32 31.59 -21.89
CA LYS A 3 36.16 31.03 -21.19
C LYS A 3 36.57 29.66 -20.61
N LEU A 4 36.67 29.62 -19.30
CA LEU A 4 36.86 28.43 -18.49
C LEU A 4 35.60 27.55 -18.62
N ILE A 5 35.73 26.36 -19.19
CA ILE A 5 34.66 25.35 -19.20
C ILE A 5 34.76 24.60 -17.88
N ILE A 6 33.84 24.86 -16.95
CA ILE A 6 33.67 24.07 -15.75
C ILE A 6 32.89 22.81 -16.15
N ILE A 7 33.60 21.69 -16.26
CA ILE A 7 32.98 20.37 -16.36
C ILE A 7 32.52 20.01 -14.95
N VAL A 8 31.22 20.20 -14.68
CA VAL A 8 30.58 19.65 -13.47
C VAL A 8 30.50 18.14 -13.69
N GLY A 9 31.40 17.41 -13.03
CA GLY A 9 31.33 15.96 -12.94
C GLY A 9 30.07 15.58 -12.17
N ILE A 10 29.08 15.04 -12.89
CA ILE A 10 27.93 14.37 -12.28
C ILE A 10 28.50 13.09 -11.65
N LEU A 11 28.59 13.07 -10.33
CA LEU A 11 28.79 11.83 -9.57
C LEU A 11 27.58 10.95 -9.81
N PHE A 12 27.71 9.98 -10.71
CA PHE A 12 26.79 8.85 -10.78
C PHE A 12 26.97 8.05 -9.50
N TYR A 13 26.15 8.32 -8.48
CA TYR A 13 25.89 7.34 -7.44
C TYR A 13 25.38 6.10 -8.15
N SER A 14 26.13 5.00 -8.05
CA SER A 14 25.71 3.70 -8.55
C SER A 14 24.46 3.29 -7.78
N GLN A 15 23.28 3.57 -8.33
CA GLN A 15 22.04 3.03 -7.79
C GLN A 15 22.05 1.54 -8.10
N THR A 16 22.20 0.75 -7.04
CA THR A 16 21.96 -0.69 -7.05
C THR A 16 20.47 -0.89 -7.32
N TYR A 17 20.09 -1.05 -8.59
CA TYR A 17 18.71 -1.33 -8.93
C TYR A 17 18.36 -2.72 -8.39
N ALA A 18 17.54 -2.75 -7.34
CA ALA A 18 16.90 -3.98 -6.91
C ALA A 18 16.20 -4.62 -8.10
N ALA A 19 16.17 -5.94 -8.14
CA ALA A 19 15.51 -6.61 -9.25
C ALA A 19 14.00 -6.38 -9.15
N ASN A 20 13.35 -6.00 -10.25
CA ASN A 20 11.95 -5.57 -10.23
C ASN A 20 11.04 -6.56 -10.98
N ILE A 21 9.97 -7.02 -10.33
CA ILE A 21 9.05 -8.02 -10.90
C ILE A 21 8.34 -7.55 -12.17
N PHE A 22 8.23 -6.24 -12.41
CA PHE A 22 7.61 -5.66 -13.60
C PHE A 22 8.57 -5.59 -14.80
N GLN A 23 9.87 -5.75 -14.58
CA GLN A 23 10.87 -5.85 -15.65
C GLN A 23 10.97 -7.28 -16.21
N LEU A 24 10.32 -8.24 -15.56
CA LEU A 24 10.27 -9.62 -16.04
C LEU A 24 9.48 -9.73 -17.34
N PRO A 25 9.82 -10.70 -18.21
CA PRO A 25 9.03 -10.99 -19.39
C PRO A 25 7.55 -11.17 -19.03
N GLN A 26 6.68 -10.38 -19.65
CA GLN A 26 5.24 -10.47 -19.43
C GLN A 26 4.68 -11.77 -19.98
N GLN A 27 4.65 -12.78 -19.11
CA GLN A 27 4.14 -14.12 -19.41
C GLN A 27 3.00 -14.45 -18.45
N SER A 28 2.01 -15.22 -18.88
CA SER A 28 0.94 -15.61 -17.96
C SER A 28 1.38 -16.65 -16.92
N ALA A 29 2.48 -17.38 -17.16
CA ALA A 29 2.97 -18.47 -16.30
C ALA A 29 3.31 -18.01 -14.86
N ASN A 30 3.37 -18.97 -13.93
CA ASN A 30 3.85 -18.73 -12.57
C ASN A 30 5.21 -18.04 -12.60
N THR A 31 5.45 -17.13 -11.66
CA THR A 31 6.74 -16.45 -11.51
C THR A 31 7.46 -17.02 -10.30
N ASN A 32 8.66 -17.56 -10.49
CA ASN A 32 9.53 -17.93 -9.39
C ASN A 32 10.49 -16.77 -9.11
N LEU A 33 10.35 -16.16 -7.94
CA LEU A 33 11.15 -14.99 -7.55
C LEU A 33 12.63 -15.34 -7.48
N ALA A 34 12.98 -16.58 -7.10
CA ALA A 34 14.37 -17.03 -7.06
C ALA A 34 15.07 -17.02 -8.44
N ASP A 35 14.32 -16.91 -9.53
CA ASP A 35 14.86 -16.86 -10.90
C ASP A 35 15.09 -15.41 -11.38
N ILE A 36 14.82 -14.41 -10.53
CA ILE A 36 14.98 -12.99 -10.87
C ILE A 36 16.43 -12.56 -10.60
N GLU A 37 17.11 -12.13 -11.66
CA GLU A 37 18.46 -11.58 -11.59
C GLU A 37 18.45 -10.03 -11.64
N PRO A 38 19.42 -9.34 -11.00
CA PRO A 38 20.45 -9.92 -10.13
C PRO A 38 19.84 -10.49 -8.84
N ASN A 39 20.39 -11.59 -8.34
CA ASN A 39 20.03 -12.19 -7.04
C ASN A 39 19.69 -11.11 -6.01
N HIS A 40 18.48 -11.20 -5.46
CA HIS A 40 17.82 -10.20 -4.63
C HIS A 40 18.77 -9.55 -3.61
N GLN A 41 19.15 -8.31 -3.86
CA GLN A 41 20.09 -7.60 -3.00
C GLN A 41 19.53 -7.47 -1.58
N PRO A 42 20.39 -7.51 -0.54
CA PRO A 42 19.97 -7.18 0.81
C PRO A 42 19.34 -5.79 0.86
N TRP A 43 18.31 -5.63 1.69
CA TRP A 43 17.75 -4.31 1.97
C TRP A 43 18.82 -3.40 2.60
N GLU A 44 18.83 -2.14 2.18
CA GLU A 44 19.72 -1.10 2.66
C GLU A 44 18.92 0.16 3.00
N ALA A 45 19.09 0.69 4.22
CA ALA A 45 18.37 1.87 4.70
C ALA A 45 18.53 3.12 3.80
N GLY A 46 19.69 3.27 3.16
CA GLY A 46 19.98 4.42 2.28
C GLY A 46 19.34 4.33 0.89
N SER A 47 18.88 3.15 0.50
CA SER A 47 18.41 2.86 -0.86
C SER A 47 16.95 3.22 -1.05
N ILE A 48 16.62 3.67 -2.26
CA ILE A 48 15.25 3.92 -2.69
C ILE A 48 14.77 2.67 -3.41
N TYR A 49 13.63 2.17 -3.00
CA TYR A 49 12.92 1.09 -3.65
C TYR A 49 11.59 1.60 -4.19
N VAL A 50 11.14 1.01 -5.28
CA VAL A 50 9.89 1.33 -5.93
C VAL A 50 9.03 0.08 -6.08
N ALA A 51 7.73 0.25 -6.34
CA ALA A 51 6.82 -0.87 -6.42
C ALA A 51 7.36 -2.00 -7.33
N GLY A 52 7.33 -3.23 -6.82
CA GLY A 52 7.82 -4.40 -7.53
C GLY A 52 9.31 -4.70 -7.33
N ASP A 53 10.10 -3.81 -6.73
CA ASP A 53 11.48 -4.10 -6.35
C ASP A 53 11.52 -5.23 -5.32
N VAL A 54 12.44 -6.17 -5.50
CA VAL A 54 12.58 -7.35 -4.65
C VAL A 54 13.90 -7.30 -3.89
N VAL A 55 13.83 -7.43 -2.57
CA VAL A 55 14.98 -7.41 -1.66
C VAL A 55 14.96 -8.60 -0.72
N THR A 56 16.13 -8.93 -0.17
CA THR A 56 16.26 -9.86 0.96
C THR A 56 16.46 -9.11 2.27
N HIS A 57 15.86 -9.60 3.34
CA HIS A 57 16.10 -9.10 4.69
C HIS A 57 15.80 -10.19 5.71
N ASN A 58 16.71 -10.42 6.67
CA ASN A 58 16.58 -11.48 7.69
C ASN A 58 16.20 -12.87 7.13
N ASN A 59 16.79 -13.27 6.00
CA ASN A 59 16.50 -14.50 5.25
C ASN A 59 15.10 -14.61 4.63
N SER A 60 14.33 -13.53 4.65
CA SER A 60 13.03 -13.41 3.98
C SER A 60 13.10 -12.53 2.74
N LEU A 61 12.16 -12.74 1.82
CA LEU A 61 11.99 -11.92 0.61
C LEU A 61 10.86 -10.92 0.80
N PHE A 62 11.07 -9.73 0.26
CA PHE A 62 10.11 -8.65 0.30
C PHE A 62 9.98 -8.00 -1.07
N ILE A 63 8.76 -7.64 -1.43
CA ILE A 63 8.46 -6.82 -2.60
C ILE A 63 8.06 -5.45 -2.10
N ALA A 64 8.71 -4.40 -2.57
CA ALA A 64 8.28 -3.04 -2.29
C ALA A 64 6.87 -2.85 -2.87
N ALA A 65 5.93 -2.43 -2.04
CA ALA A 65 4.56 -2.16 -2.46
C ALA A 65 4.49 -0.87 -3.28
N PHE A 66 5.34 0.10 -2.98
CA PHE A 66 5.34 1.45 -3.53
C PHE A 66 6.72 2.10 -3.34
N TRP A 67 6.85 3.41 -3.55
CA TRP A 67 8.09 4.13 -3.26
C TRP A 67 8.43 4.09 -1.77
N VAL A 68 9.58 3.55 -1.39
CA VAL A 68 10.01 3.44 0.00
C VAL A 68 11.52 3.65 0.12
N LYS A 69 11.93 4.32 1.20
CA LYS A 69 13.33 4.56 1.57
C LYS A 69 13.42 4.49 3.08
N GLY A 70 14.50 3.93 3.64
CA GLY A 70 14.76 3.95 5.09
C GLY A 70 13.86 3.06 5.96
N ILE A 71 12.72 2.60 5.46
CA ILE A 71 11.82 1.70 6.20
C ILE A 71 12.30 0.26 6.05
N GLU A 72 12.62 -0.38 7.17
CA GLU A 72 13.02 -1.78 7.23
C GLU A 72 11.82 -2.72 6.98
N PRO A 73 11.94 -3.72 6.09
CA PRO A 73 10.88 -4.69 5.85
C PRO A 73 10.71 -5.65 7.03
N ILE A 74 9.47 -5.97 7.37
CA ILE A 74 9.13 -6.90 8.46
C ILE A 74 8.16 -7.98 7.98
N GLU A 75 8.22 -9.18 8.58
CA GLU A 75 7.34 -10.30 8.24
C GLU A 75 5.91 -10.08 8.77
N ASN A 76 5.09 -9.38 7.99
CA ASN A 76 3.71 -9.10 8.31
C ASN A 76 2.81 -9.27 7.07
N GLN A 77 1.51 -9.04 7.25
CA GLN A 77 0.64 -8.87 6.09
C GLN A 77 0.95 -7.53 5.42
N PRO A 78 0.74 -7.36 4.11
CA PRO A 78 0.94 -6.07 3.47
C PRO A 78 0.11 -5.02 4.16
N HIS A 79 0.81 -4.03 4.68
CA HIS A 79 0.22 -2.83 5.23
C HIS A 79 0.82 -1.63 4.49
N TRP A 80 0.28 -0.45 4.77
CA TRP A 80 0.75 0.86 4.31
C TRP A 80 2.22 1.18 4.69
N ASP A 81 3.00 0.23 5.21
CA ASP A 81 4.42 0.37 5.59
C ASP A 81 5.40 0.18 4.41
N GLY A 82 4.91 -0.26 3.26
CA GLY A 82 5.64 -0.25 2.00
C GLY A 82 6.28 -1.55 1.58
N TRP A 83 6.11 -2.60 2.37
CA TRP A 83 6.66 -3.92 2.05
C TRP A 83 5.58 -5.00 2.02
N ILE A 84 5.71 -5.90 1.06
CA ILE A 84 4.92 -7.12 0.96
C ILE A 84 5.84 -8.29 1.28
N TRP A 85 5.57 -8.98 2.39
CA TRP A 85 6.28 -10.20 2.74
C TRP A 85 5.94 -11.34 1.78
N VAL A 86 6.97 -11.95 1.18
CA VAL A 86 6.82 -13.06 0.25
C VAL A 86 6.77 -14.39 1.02
N GLN A 87 5.57 -14.94 1.15
CA GLN A 87 5.34 -16.21 1.86
C GLN A 87 5.62 -17.47 1.03
N ASP A 88 5.58 -17.35 -0.31
CA ASP A 88 5.88 -18.41 -1.26
C ASP A 88 6.72 -17.78 -2.37
N THR A 89 7.94 -18.28 -2.58
CA THR A 89 8.85 -17.76 -3.61
C THR A 89 8.29 -17.93 -5.01
N VAL A 90 7.32 -18.82 -5.20
CA VAL A 90 6.59 -19.00 -6.46
C VAL A 90 5.26 -18.28 -6.41
N ILE A 91 5.18 -17.13 -7.08
CA ILE A 91 3.92 -16.44 -7.36
C ILE A 91 3.13 -17.23 -8.39
N LYS A 92 2.14 -17.98 -7.89
CA LYS A 92 1.28 -18.85 -8.71
C LYS A 92 0.17 -18.06 -9.39
N LYS A 93 -0.31 -18.57 -10.52
CA LYS A 93 -1.58 -18.12 -11.13
C LYS A 93 -2.71 -18.16 -10.11
N TRP A 94 -3.62 -17.19 -10.18
CA TRP A 94 -4.87 -17.24 -9.45
C TRP A 94 -5.67 -18.49 -9.84
N GLN A 95 -6.28 -19.13 -8.85
CA GLN A 95 -7.03 -20.36 -9.01
C GLN A 95 -8.42 -20.19 -8.40
N ALA A 96 -9.45 -20.52 -9.18
CA ALA A 96 -10.79 -20.66 -8.64
C ALA A 96 -10.81 -21.70 -7.53
N ASN A 97 -11.66 -21.48 -6.52
CA ASN A 97 -11.88 -22.28 -5.32
C ASN A 97 -10.69 -22.40 -4.37
N LYS A 98 -9.54 -21.79 -4.67
CA LYS A 98 -8.44 -21.63 -3.72
C LYS A 98 -8.79 -20.54 -2.70
N VAL A 99 -8.43 -20.80 -1.45
CA VAL A 99 -8.51 -19.82 -0.36
C VAL A 99 -7.22 -19.00 -0.36
N TYR A 100 -7.39 -17.68 -0.24
CA TYR A 100 -6.31 -16.72 -0.08
C TYR A 100 -6.51 -15.97 1.23
N ARG A 101 -5.42 -15.70 1.93
CA ARG A 101 -5.37 -14.81 3.10
C ARG A 101 -4.77 -13.48 2.66
N GLY A 102 -4.83 -12.46 3.54
CA GLY A 102 -4.06 -11.24 3.34
C GLY A 102 -2.62 -11.58 2.91
N GLY A 103 -2.01 -10.72 2.10
CA GLY A 103 -0.61 -10.85 1.68
C GLY A 103 -0.28 -11.97 0.71
N ASN A 104 -1.19 -12.92 0.48
CA ASN A 104 -0.98 -13.92 -0.55
C ASN A 104 -0.83 -13.26 -1.92
N LEU A 105 0.26 -13.61 -2.61
CA LEU A 105 0.57 -13.16 -3.95
C LEU A 105 -0.03 -14.09 -4.99
N VAL A 106 -0.60 -13.51 -6.04
CA VAL A 106 -1.03 -14.25 -7.23
C VAL A 106 -0.69 -13.51 -8.50
N LYS A 107 -0.59 -14.29 -9.57
CA LYS A 107 -0.57 -13.77 -10.93
C LYS A 107 -1.95 -13.91 -11.57
N HIS A 108 -2.43 -12.87 -12.22
CA HIS A 108 -3.65 -12.93 -13.01
C HIS A 108 -3.42 -12.17 -14.32
N ASN A 109 -3.48 -12.90 -15.44
CA ASN A 109 -2.93 -12.46 -16.73
C ASN A 109 -1.42 -12.17 -16.61
N THR A 110 -1.01 -10.94 -16.91
CA THR A 110 0.36 -10.43 -16.81
C THR A 110 0.66 -9.77 -15.47
N ASP A 111 -0.38 -9.46 -14.70
CA ASP A 111 -0.30 -8.56 -13.55
C ASP A 111 -0.16 -9.35 -12.24
N TYR A 112 0.48 -8.71 -11.28
CA TYR A 112 0.70 -9.23 -9.94
C TYR A 112 -0.25 -8.56 -8.95
N TYR A 113 -0.87 -9.38 -8.10
CA TYR A 113 -1.81 -8.93 -7.09
C TYR A 113 -1.45 -9.51 -5.73
N PHE A 114 -1.75 -8.76 -4.68
CA PHE A 114 -1.82 -9.28 -3.31
C PHE A 114 -3.25 -9.23 -2.80
N ALA A 115 -3.62 -10.23 -2.01
CA ALA A 115 -4.91 -10.26 -1.35
C ALA A 115 -4.90 -9.25 -0.18
N LEU A 116 -5.95 -8.42 -0.10
CA LEU A 116 -6.14 -7.47 1.00
C LEU A 116 -6.61 -8.15 2.29
N TYR A 117 -7.40 -9.22 2.14
CA TYR A 117 -7.97 -9.99 3.24
C TYR A 117 -8.34 -11.40 2.77
N TRP A 118 -8.87 -12.21 3.69
CA TRP A 118 -9.33 -13.56 3.38
C TRP A 118 -10.36 -13.54 2.24
N ASN A 119 -10.13 -14.32 1.19
CA ASN A 119 -11.09 -14.46 0.11
C ASN A 119 -11.01 -15.83 -0.57
N LYS A 120 -12.11 -16.20 -1.22
CA LYS A 120 -12.24 -17.43 -2.02
C LYS A 120 -13.13 -17.10 -3.21
N ASN A 121 -12.78 -17.61 -4.40
CA ASN A 121 -13.51 -17.37 -5.65
C ASN A 121 -13.62 -15.90 -6.10
N ASN A 122 -13.02 -14.93 -5.38
CA ASN A 122 -12.95 -13.56 -5.85
C ASN A 122 -11.84 -13.43 -6.88
N LYS A 123 -12.19 -13.02 -8.11
CA LYS A 123 -11.26 -12.86 -9.22
C LYS A 123 -10.49 -11.54 -9.06
N PRO A 124 -9.16 -11.51 -9.28
CA PRO A 124 -8.39 -10.27 -9.19
C PRO A 124 -8.88 -9.21 -10.18
N LYS A 125 -9.20 -8.05 -9.63
CA LYS A 125 -9.55 -6.79 -10.32
C LYS A 125 -9.41 -5.64 -9.31
N PRO A 126 -9.30 -4.38 -9.75
CA PRO A 126 -9.39 -3.23 -8.85
C PRO A 126 -10.71 -3.22 -8.07
N HIS A 127 -10.72 -2.57 -6.90
CA HIS A 127 -11.89 -2.49 -6.01
C HIS A 127 -12.47 -3.86 -5.62
N SER A 128 -11.60 -4.84 -5.37
CA SER A 128 -11.98 -6.18 -4.94
C SER A 128 -11.19 -6.61 -3.70
N SER A 129 -11.21 -7.90 -3.35
CA SER A 129 -10.32 -8.45 -2.31
C SER A 129 -8.84 -8.46 -2.71
N TRP A 130 -8.48 -7.86 -3.84
CA TRP A 130 -7.16 -7.84 -4.46
C TRP A 130 -6.72 -6.41 -4.79
N GLN A 131 -5.44 -6.11 -4.53
CA GLN A 131 -4.77 -4.91 -5.02
C GLN A 131 -3.73 -5.31 -6.05
N ARG A 132 -3.72 -4.65 -7.21
CA ARG A 132 -2.65 -4.81 -8.20
C ARG A 132 -1.42 -4.07 -7.70
N ILE A 133 -0.27 -4.74 -7.68
CA ILE A 133 0.96 -4.15 -7.14
C ILE A 133 1.43 -2.98 -8.02
N GLN A 134 1.25 -3.08 -9.34
CA GLN A 134 1.68 -2.02 -10.27
C GLN A 134 0.91 -0.70 -10.07
N ASP A 135 -0.31 -0.76 -9.55
CA ASP A 135 -1.13 0.42 -9.28
C ASP A 135 -0.65 1.21 -8.06
N LEU A 136 0.24 0.64 -7.27
CA LEU A 136 0.87 1.31 -6.15
C LEU A 136 2.17 2.02 -6.55
N PHE A 137 2.54 1.97 -7.84
CA PHE A 137 3.69 2.67 -8.43
C PHE A 137 3.25 4.03 -8.99
N TYR A 138 3.21 5.09 -8.16
CA TYR A 138 2.94 6.43 -8.67
C TYR A 138 4.06 7.41 -8.28
N LEU A 139 5.08 7.46 -9.14
CA LEU A 139 6.20 8.42 -9.02
C LEU A 139 6.06 9.66 -9.92
N THR A 140 5.20 9.61 -10.94
CA THR A 140 4.91 10.75 -11.80
C THR A 140 3.45 11.16 -11.65
N PRO A 141 3.16 12.37 -11.12
CA PRO A 141 1.80 12.80 -10.83
C PRO A 141 1.09 13.27 -12.10
N ASP A 142 0.77 12.33 -12.99
CA ASP A 142 -0.31 12.55 -13.95
C ASP A 142 -1.63 12.43 -13.17
N LEU A 143 -1.96 13.51 -12.45
CA LEU A 143 -3.13 13.52 -11.59
C LEU A 143 -4.40 13.31 -12.42
N PRO A 144 -5.29 12.39 -12.00
CA PRO A 144 -6.56 12.22 -12.69
C PRO A 144 -7.36 13.53 -12.63
N PRO A 145 -7.98 13.95 -13.75
CA PRO A 145 -8.69 15.23 -13.81
C PRO A 145 -9.86 15.25 -12.82
N ALA A 146 -10.25 16.45 -12.37
CA ALA A 146 -11.42 16.57 -11.49
C ALA A 146 -12.69 16.10 -12.21
N HIS A 147 -13.55 15.39 -11.49
CA HIS A 147 -14.78 14.83 -12.04
C HIS A 147 -16.01 15.35 -11.27
N PRO A 148 -17.12 15.73 -11.93
CA PRO A 148 -18.31 16.26 -11.26
C PRO A 148 -18.97 15.28 -10.28
N ASP A 149 -18.62 13.99 -10.37
CA ASP A 149 -19.20 12.92 -9.55
C ASP A 149 -18.29 12.47 -8.40
N ASP A 150 -17.11 13.10 -8.24
CA ASP A 150 -16.11 12.77 -7.22
C ASP A 150 -16.70 12.61 -5.81
N TYR A 151 -17.71 13.42 -5.48
CA TYR A 151 -18.33 13.48 -4.15
C TYR A 151 -19.77 12.94 -4.11
N LYS A 152 -20.28 12.35 -5.20
CA LYS A 152 -21.68 11.91 -5.29
C LYS A 152 -21.96 10.57 -4.63
N THR A 153 -20.96 9.72 -4.52
CA THR A 153 -21.09 8.37 -3.95
C THR A 153 -19.99 8.12 -2.92
N LEU A 154 -20.16 7.07 -2.11
CA LEU A 154 -19.11 6.62 -1.19
C LEU A 154 -17.83 6.24 -1.96
N ASP A 155 -17.99 5.55 -3.09
CA ASP A 155 -16.90 5.06 -3.94
C ASP A 155 -16.26 6.15 -4.81
N GLY A 156 -16.90 7.31 -4.97
CA GLY A 156 -16.39 8.40 -5.80
C GLY A 156 -16.07 7.94 -7.23
N ILE A 157 -14.93 8.42 -7.75
CA ILE A 157 -14.44 8.12 -9.10
C ILE A 157 -12.97 7.69 -9.00
N ASP A 158 -12.64 6.68 -9.80
CA ASP A 158 -11.28 6.20 -10.06
C ASP A 158 -11.18 6.00 -11.59
N GLN A 159 -10.68 7.01 -12.30
CA GLN A 159 -10.63 7.01 -13.78
C GLN A 159 -9.47 6.16 -14.33
N ASN A 160 -8.42 5.97 -13.54
CA ASN A 160 -7.21 5.24 -13.95
C ASN A 160 -7.25 3.76 -13.52
N ASP A 161 -8.29 3.34 -12.79
CA ASP A 161 -8.57 2.00 -12.30
C ASP A 161 -7.41 1.45 -11.44
N ASN A 162 -6.80 2.32 -10.63
CA ASN A 162 -5.67 1.97 -9.76
C ASN A 162 -6.09 1.52 -8.34
N GLY A 163 -7.39 1.58 -8.04
CA GLY A 163 -7.94 1.23 -6.72
C GLY A 163 -7.95 2.38 -5.71
N ILE A 164 -7.55 3.59 -6.11
CA ILE A 164 -7.53 4.81 -5.31
C ILE A 164 -8.49 5.80 -5.95
N ARG A 165 -9.28 6.50 -5.12
CA ARG A 165 -10.19 7.53 -5.66
C ARG A 165 -9.40 8.75 -6.12
N ASP A 166 -9.73 9.25 -7.29
CA ASP A 166 -9.10 10.39 -7.94
C ASP A 166 -9.13 11.66 -7.07
N ASP A 167 -10.24 11.88 -6.34
CA ASP A 167 -10.40 13.02 -5.45
C ASP A 167 -9.43 12.99 -4.26
N TYR A 168 -9.17 11.80 -3.75
CA TYR A 168 -8.20 11.57 -2.69
C TYR A 168 -6.77 11.68 -3.22
N GLU A 169 -6.47 11.09 -4.38
CA GLU A 169 -5.15 11.20 -5.02
C GLU A 169 -4.75 12.66 -5.24
N ARG A 170 -5.60 13.44 -5.90
CA ARG A 170 -5.36 14.87 -6.11
C ARG A 170 -5.13 15.61 -4.81
N LEU A 171 -5.94 15.34 -3.78
CA LEU A 171 -5.80 16.01 -2.49
C LEU A 171 -4.46 15.69 -1.82
N VAL A 172 -4.00 14.43 -1.88
CA VAL A 172 -2.70 14.02 -1.33
C VAL A 172 -1.55 14.75 -2.04
N TYR A 173 -1.54 14.75 -3.38
CA TYR A 173 -0.49 15.41 -4.16
C TYR A 173 -0.56 16.95 -4.10
N GLU A 174 -1.72 17.54 -3.83
CA GLU A 174 -1.82 18.99 -3.58
C GLU A 174 -1.30 19.39 -2.19
N LYS A 175 -1.39 18.49 -1.21
CA LYS A 175 -1.03 18.80 0.19
C LYS A 175 0.40 18.47 0.56
N PHE A 176 1.03 17.52 -0.12
CA PHE A 176 2.36 17.03 0.26
C PHE A 176 3.30 16.94 -0.93
N ASP A 177 4.55 17.33 -0.71
CA ASP A 177 5.64 17.24 -1.69
C ASP A 177 6.67 16.13 -1.35
N SER A 178 6.55 15.50 -0.18
CA SER A 178 7.44 14.42 0.26
C SER A 178 6.96 13.08 -0.32
N PRO A 179 7.80 12.34 -1.07
CA PRO A 179 7.47 11.01 -1.58
C PRO A 179 7.00 10.06 -0.47
N GLN A 180 7.62 10.09 0.70
CA GLN A 180 7.25 9.30 1.87
C GLN A 180 5.83 9.62 2.35
N LEU A 181 5.50 10.90 2.53
CA LEU A 181 4.19 11.33 3.04
C LEU A 181 3.07 11.06 2.03
N ILE A 182 3.34 11.30 0.74
CA ILE A 182 2.44 10.96 -0.36
C ILE A 182 2.17 9.46 -0.33
N THR A 183 3.23 8.66 -0.34
CA THR A 183 3.17 7.21 -0.45
C THR A 183 2.50 6.56 0.77
N PHE A 184 2.80 7.01 1.98
CA PHE A 184 2.07 6.60 3.18
C PHE A 184 0.57 6.92 3.03
N SER A 185 0.23 8.12 2.58
CA SER A 185 -1.18 8.51 2.41
C SER A 185 -1.89 7.66 1.36
N LEU A 186 -1.31 7.47 0.18
CA LEU A 186 -1.87 6.63 -0.89
C LEU A 186 -1.94 5.15 -0.47
N GLY A 187 -0.89 4.63 0.18
CA GLY A 187 -0.81 3.25 0.65
C GLY A 187 -1.90 2.89 1.67
N THR A 188 -2.42 3.87 2.43
CA THR A 188 -3.55 3.64 3.34
C THR A 188 -4.91 3.58 2.65
N ALA A 189 -5.03 4.00 1.38
CA ALA A 189 -6.32 4.12 0.70
C ALA A 189 -7.06 2.78 0.61
N SER A 190 -6.35 1.68 0.36
CA SER A 190 -6.93 0.34 0.28
C SER A 190 -7.56 -0.08 1.61
N THR A 191 -6.89 0.14 2.74
CA THR A 191 -7.43 -0.09 4.08
C THR A 191 -8.66 0.79 4.35
N LEU A 192 -8.60 2.06 3.97
CA LEU A 192 -9.72 3.00 4.16
C LEU A 192 -10.94 2.61 3.30
N GLN A 193 -10.71 2.06 2.11
CA GLN A 193 -11.75 1.53 1.22
C GLN A 193 -12.47 0.32 1.83
N LEU A 194 -11.78 -0.55 2.58
CA LEU A 194 -12.42 -1.71 3.23
C LEU A 194 -13.57 -1.32 4.14
N VAL A 195 -13.45 -0.18 4.82
CA VAL A 195 -14.51 0.34 5.69
C VAL A 195 -15.74 0.76 4.88
N ILE A 196 -15.54 1.32 3.68
CA ILE A 196 -16.62 1.61 2.73
C ILE A 196 -17.24 0.31 2.19
N ASP A 197 -16.42 -0.69 1.85
CA ASP A 197 -16.86 -2.00 1.38
C ASP A 197 -17.75 -2.73 2.41
N ILE A 198 -17.43 -2.64 3.69
CA ILE A 198 -18.27 -3.16 4.79
C ILE A 198 -19.63 -2.47 4.83
N GLU A 199 -19.66 -1.14 4.62
CA GLU A 199 -20.92 -0.40 4.65
C GLU A 199 -21.82 -0.82 3.49
N GLN A 200 -21.22 -1.01 2.31
CA GLN A 200 -21.91 -1.40 1.08
C GLN A 200 -22.11 -2.92 0.94
N GLY A 201 -21.80 -3.72 1.97
CA GLY A 201 -22.05 -5.16 1.98
C GLY A 201 -21.16 -5.96 1.02
N ARG A 202 -20.00 -5.42 0.62
CA ARG A 202 -19.05 -6.05 -0.31
C ARG A 202 -18.04 -6.99 0.37
N MET A 203 -18.11 -7.13 1.69
CA MET A 203 -17.29 -8.06 2.48
C MET A 203 -18.17 -9.16 3.12
N PRO A 204 -18.68 -10.13 2.34
CA PRO A 204 -19.64 -11.13 2.83
C PRO A 204 -19.04 -12.14 3.82
N ASN A 205 -17.72 -12.25 3.90
CA ASN A 205 -17.02 -13.15 4.83
C ASN A 205 -16.32 -12.37 5.94
N LEU A 206 -16.81 -11.17 6.29
CA LEU A 206 -16.31 -10.43 7.45
C LEU A 206 -16.48 -11.28 8.72
N ASP A 207 -15.37 -11.55 9.40
CA ASP A 207 -15.33 -12.26 10.67
C ASP A 207 -14.54 -11.45 11.72
N ALA A 208 -14.41 -12.01 12.92
CA ALA A 208 -13.71 -11.35 14.03
C ALA A 208 -12.24 -11.06 13.69
N GLU A 209 -11.55 -11.96 13.00
CA GLU A 209 -10.12 -11.80 12.67
C GLU A 209 -9.91 -10.70 11.63
N ILE A 210 -10.69 -10.70 10.55
CA ILE A 210 -10.66 -9.64 9.54
C ILE A 210 -11.04 -8.30 10.17
N GLY A 211 -12.08 -8.29 11.01
CA GLY A 211 -12.53 -7.11 11.73
C GLY A 211 -11.46 -6.52 12.64
N LYS A 212 -10.82 -7.37 13.46
CA LYS A 212 -9.70 -6.98 14.33
C LYS A 212 -8.58 -6.35 13.53
N GLN A 213 -8.18 -6.97 12.42
CA GLN A 213 -7.11 -6.45 11.56
C GLN A 213 -7.44 -5.06 11.01
N ILE A 214 -8.64 -4.85 10.46
CA ILE A 214 -9.05 -3.55 9.91
C ILE A 214 -9.02 -2.45 10.99
N ILE A 215 -9.50 -2.75 12.19
CA ILE A 215 -9.50 -1.77 13.30
C ILE A 215 -8.08 -1.45 13.75
N LEU A 216 -7.23 -2.46 13.91
CA LEU A 216 -5.81 -2.26 14.24
C LEU A 216 -5.11 -1.42 13.19
N ASP A 217 -5.37 -1.67 11.91
CA ASP A 217 -4.81 -0.87 10.82
C ASP A 217 -5.26 0.60 10.89
N LEU A 218 -6.54 0.86 11.14
CA LEU A 218 -7.04 2.23 11.33
C LEU A 218 -6.41 2.94 12.54
N ILE A 219 -6.16 2.22 13.63
CA ILE A 219 -5.49 2.75 14.82
C ILE A 219 -4.03 3.07 14.47
N ASN A 220 -3.30 2.14 13.85
CA ASN A 220 -1.90 2.32 13.48
C ASN A 220 -1.72 3.48 12.49
N ILE A 221 -2.60 3.62 11.50
CA ILE A 221 -2.61 4.78 10.58
C ILE A 221 -2.75 6.08 11.37
N SER A 222 -3.65 6.12 12.36
CA SER A 222 -3.88 7.31 13.17
C SER A 222 -2.69 7.61 14.09
N MET A 223 -2.06 6.59 14.66
CA MET A 223 -0.86 6.72 15.48
C MET A 223 0.33 7.21 14.65
N CYS A 224 0.63 6.59 13.51
CA CYS A 224 1.71 7.05 12.63
C CYS A 224 1.47 8.46 12.11
N THR A 225 0.23 8.80 11.77
CA THR A 225 -0.10 10.19 11.40
C THR A 225 0.27 11.16 12.52
N ARG A 226 -0.07 10.84 13.78
CA ARG A 226 0.23 11.71 14.92
C ARG A 226 1.73 11.83 15.18
N GLN A 227 2.48 10.74 15.06
CA GLN A 227 3.93 10.74 15.18
C GLN A 227 4.57 11.61 14.10
N LEU A 228 4.24 11.36 12.83
CA LEU A 228 4.69 12.16 11.69
C LEU A 228 4.36 13.65 11.85
N GLN A 229 3.20 14.00 12.39
CA GLN A 229 2.82 15.40 12.63
C GLN A 229 3.71 16.14 13.63
N ASN A 230 4.43 15.44 14.51
CA ASN A 230 5.41 16.06 15.40
C ASN A 230 6.58 16.68 14.62
N ASN A 231 7.05 15.98 13.58
CA ASN A 231 8.17 16.40 12.73
C ASN A 231 7.69 17.16 11.48
N TYR A 232 6.47 16.91 11.03
CA TYR A 232 5.84 17.50 9.85
C TYR A 232 4.47 18.12 10.21
N PRO A 233 4.43 19.31 10.86
CA PRO A 233 3.19 19.91 11.37
C PRO A 233 2.10 20.18 10.31
N HIS A 234 2.50 20.24 9.03
CA HIS A 234 1.59 20.42 7.90
C HIS A 234 1.02 19.10 7.36
N PHE A 235 1.56 17.95 7.78
CA PHE A 235 1.05 16.65 7.37
C PHE A 235 -0.41 16.50 7.82
N ARG A 236 -1.28 16.11 6.87
CA ARG A 236 -2.73 15.99 7.09
C ARG A 236 -3.09 14.54 7.24
N ASN A 237 -4.06 14.27 8.11
CA ASN A 237 -4.47 12.92 8.41
C ASN A 237 -5.12 12.25 7.17
N PRO A 238 -4.54 11.14 6.65
CA PRO A 238 -5.07 10.40 5.51
C PRO A 238 -6.54 10.02 5.66
N LYS A 239 -6.94 9.57 6.85
CA LYS A 239 -8.33 9.19 7.17
C LYS A 239 -9.30 10.37 7.01
N LEU A 240 -8.91 11.57 7.44
CA LEU A 240 -9.75 12.77 7.31
C LEU A 240 -9.84 13.23 5.85
N MET A 241 -8.75 13.15 5.10
CA MET A 241 -8.72 13.49 3.68
C MET A 241 -9.49 12.49 2.83
N TYR A 242 -9.49 11.21 3.20
CA TYR A 242 -10.19 10.15 2.49
C TYR A 242 -11.70 10.19 2.75
N PHE A 243 -12.12 10.35 4.00
CA PHE A 243 -13.54 10.47 4.38
C PHE A 243 -14.01 11.93 4.33
N ASN A 244 -13.80 12.58 3.19
CA ASN A 244 -13.99 14.02 2.95
C ASN A 244 -15.44 14.48 2.69
N THR A 245 -16.43 13.60 2.82
CA THR A 245 -17.86 13.95 2.78
C THR A 245 -18.57 13.47 4.04
N ILE A 246 -19.72 14.07 4.37
CA ILE A 246 -20.54 13.65 5.52
C ILE A 246 -20.91 12.17 5.39
N ASP A 247 -21.31 11.73 4.20
CA ASP A 247 -21.71 10.34 3.95
C ASP A 247 -20.54 9.36 4.14
N ARG A 248 -19.34 9.73 3.65
CA ARG A 248 -18.12 8.93 3.84
C ARG A 248 -17.69 8.87 5.31
N ALA A 249 -17.76 9.98 6.04
CA ALA A 249 -17.48 10.03 7.46
C ALA A 249 -18.48 9.18 8.27
N TYR A 250 -19.76 9.22 7.90
CA TYR A 250 -20.80 8.42 8.52
C TYR A 250 -20.62 6.92 8.22
N ALA A 251 -20.33 6.55 6.97
CA ALA A 251 -20.02 5.18 6.57
C ALA A 251 -18.82 4.64 7.35
N ASN A 252 -17.75 5.43 7.47
CA ASN A 252 -16.58 5.08 8.27
C ASN A 252 -16.93 4.74 9.74
N ARG A 253 -17.81 5.54 10.37
CA ARG A 253 -18.25 5.27 11.75
C ARG A 253 -19.14 4.02 11.81
N LYS A 254 -20.10 3.88 10.90
CA LYS A 254 -21.07 2.79 10.90
C LYS A 254 -20.39 1.44 10.67
N SER A 255 -19.41 1.36 9.77
CA SER A 255 -18.64 0.15 9.54
C SER A 255 -17.75 -0.24 10.71
N GLN A 256 -17.10 0.72 11.38
CA GLN A 256 -16.36 0.42 12.61
C GLN A 256 -17.28 -0.14 13.70
N ASN A 257 -18.51 0.38 13.83
CA ASN A 257 -19.51 -0.20 14.73
C ASN A 257 -19.93 -1.62 14.31
N LYS A 258 -20.18 -1.86 13.01
CA LYS A 258 -20.47 -3.21 12.50
C LYS A 258 -19.34 -4.18 12.82
N ILE A 259 -18.08 -3.77 12.66
CA ILE A 259 -16.93 -4.60 13.02
C ILE A 259 -16.93 -4.92 14.52
N SER A 260 -17.22 -3.93 15.38
CA SER A 260 -17.26 -4.16 16.82
C SER A 260 -18.29 -5.20 17.25
N ASP A 261 -19.36 -5.40 16.48
CA ASP A 261 -20.35 -6.47 16.75
C ASP A 261 -19.76 -7.88 16.57
N TYR A 262 -18.69 -8.04 15.78
CA TYR A 262 -18.00 -9.32 15.57
C TYR A 262 -16.83 -9.55 16.53
N ILE A 263 -16.32 -8.49 17.16
CA ILE A 263 -15.14 -8.58 18.03
C ILE A 263 -15.63 -8.82 19.46
N PRO A 264 -15.47 -10.03 20.03
CA PRO A 264 -15.75 -10.23 21.44
C PRO A 264 -14.82 -9.34 22.26
N TRP A 265 -15.27 -8.96 23.46
CA TRP A 265 -14.42 -8.21 24.38
C TRP A 265 -13.12 -8.98 24.63
N ASP A 266 -12.00 -8.31 24.39
CA ASP A 266 -10.65 -8.86 24.37
C ASP A 266 -9.72 -7.77 24.92
N ASP A 267 -9.24 -7.95 26.15
CA ASP A 267 -8.37 -6.97 26.82
C ASP A 267 -7.06 -6.75 26.05
N ASP A 268 -6.54 -7.81 25.41
CA ASP A 268 -5.27 -7.79 24.69
C ASP A 268 -5.38 -7.10 23.34
N PHE A 269 -6.58 -7.05 22.76
CA PHE A 269 -6.84 -6.39 21.48
C PHE A 269 -6.44 -4.91 21.48
N HIS A 270 -6.60 -4.21 22.61
CA HIS A 270 -6.21 -2.81 22.73
C HIS A 270 -4.69 -2.61 22.87
N TYR A 271 -3.95 -3.63 23.32
CA TYR A 271 -2.50 -3.57 23.48
C TYR A 271 -1.74 -3.91 22.18
N ALA A 272 -2.40 -4.53 21.19
CA ALA A 272 -1.78 -4.92 19.92
C ALA A 272 -1.56 -3.75 18.92
N ALA A 273 -1.97 -2.53 19.25
CA ALA A 273 -1.89 -1.36 18.37
C ALA A 273 -0.50 -0.68 18.34
N ASP A 274 0.57 -1.39 18.64
CA ASP A 274 1.89 -0.80 18.87
C ASP A 274 2.79 -0.93 17.62
N LYS A 275 2.42 -0.27 16.52
CA LYS A 275 3.35 -0.10 15.39
C LYS A 275 4.27 1.09 15.63
N ASP A 276 5.57 0.83 15.60
CA ASP A 276 6.61 1.84 15.61
C ASP A 276 6.69 2.53 14.23
N CYS A 277 6.41 3.84 14.19
CA CYS A 277 6.48 4.63 12.97
C CYS A 277 7.81 5.40 12.86
N SER A 278 8.76 5.16 13.77
CA SER A 278 10.08 5.81 13.77
C SER A 278 10.82 5.60 12.44
N ALA A 279 10.65 4.44 11.80
CA ALA A 279 11.21 4.17 10.48
C ALA A 279 10.69 5.11 9.38
N LEU A 280 9.42 5.52 9.46
CA LEU A 280 8.84 6.54 8.56
C LEU A 280 9.42 7.93 8.87
N GLU A 281 9.68 8.26 10.13
CA GLU A 281 10.24 9.56 10.52
C GLU A 281 11.72 9.71 10.09
N GLU A 282 12.53 8.67 10.27
CA GLU A 282 13.94 8.68 9.89
C GLU A 282 14.14 8.74 8.38
N ALA A 283 13.27 8.07 7.62
CA ALA A 283 13.28 8.06 6.16
C ALA A 283 13.09 9.43 5.50
N ILE A 284 12.49 10.39 6.21
CA ILE A 284 12.20 11.74 5.69
C ILE A 284 13.34 12.73 5.97
N LYS A 285 14.31 12.39 6.83
CA LYS A 285 15.52 13.20 7.08
C LYS A 285 16.48 13.18 5.89
#